data_AF-G2G766-F1
#
_entry.id   AF-G2G766-F1
#
_cell.length_a   1.000
_cell.length_b   1.000
_cell.length_c   1.000
_cell.angle_alpha   90.00
_cell.angle_beta   90.00
_cell.angle_gamma   90.00
#
_symmetry.space_group_name_H-M   'P 1'
#
loop_
_entity.id
_entity.type
_entity.pdbx_description
1 polymer ?
#
loop_
_entity_poly.entity_id
_entity_poly.type
_entity_poly.pdbx_seq_one_letter_code
_entity_poly.pdbx_strand_id
1 'polypeptide(L)'
;MPAVRLVDVPQPVEVDSCPVTFWEELPPHEHGTTTDVAQLLLQLHTLPAPDFDLGHLRPFVRISERLEAAATLDRADVSWLHGLHQELEAAWADRPAGRRDCAVHGDAWPGNLVRLIGGGRRIMDLERFSLGPPEWDLVSTAVRAKTTGAVTATEYDTFCETYGYDVTEWDGYGILAGARELRMVTYAAQHAASHPGWAEQAQHRVDCLRGRRGPRPWNWKGIL
;
A
#
# COMPACT_ATOMS: atom_id res chain seq x y z
N MET A 1 8.31 16.86 -7.65
CA MET A 1 7.22 15.90 -7.97
C MET A 1 5.90 16.64 -8.09
N PRO A 2 5.06 16.31 -9.07
CA PRO A 2 3.73 16.90 -9.17
C PRO A 2 2.77 16.18 -8.22
N ALA A 3 2.39 16.85 -7.13
CA ALA A 3 1.43 16.38 -6.13
C ALA A 3 0.20 17.29 -6.10
N VAL A 4 -0.91 16.80 -5.53
CA VAL A 4 -2.03 17.64 -5.11
C VAL A 4 -1.52 18.78 -4.22
N ARG A 5 -2.19 19.93 -4.29
CA ARG A 5 -1.80 21.15 -3.58
C ARG A 5 -2.78 21.44 -2.48
N LEU A 6 -2.25 21.96 -1.38
CA LEU A 6 -3.05 22.53 -0.32
C LEU A 6 -3.60 23.89 -0.77
N VAL A 7 -4.81 24.22 -0.35
CA VAL A 7 -5.35 25.59 -0.49
C VAL A 7 -4.50 26.53 0.38
N ASP A 8 -4.20 27.74 -0.10
CA ASP A 8 -3.41 28.72 0.65
C ASP A 8 -4.22 29.38 1.78
N VAL A 9 -4.46 28.60 2.84
CA VAL A 9 -5.10 29.02 4.10
C VAL A 9 -4.35 28.42 5.29
N PRO A 10 -4.39 29.05 6.48
CA PRO A 10 -3.85 28.46 7.69
C PRO A 10 -4.51 27.10 7.97
N GLN A 11 -3.71 26.05 8.10
CA GLN A 11 -4.19 24.67 8.27
C GLN A 11 -3.12 23.79 8.95
N PRO A 12 -3.51 22.66 9.59
CA PRO A 12 -4.86 22.09 9.65
C PRO A 12 -5.84 22.99 10.43
N VAL A 13 -7.11 22.97 10.03
CA VAL A 13 -8.21 23.57 10.82
C VAL A 13 -8.71 22.51 11.79
N GLU A 14 -8.81 22.85 13.07
CA GLU A 14 -9.37 21.94 14.09
C GLU A 14 -10.88 22.14 14.21
N VAL A 15 -11.64 21.05 14.07
CA VAL A 15 -13.10 21.03 14.28
C VAL A 15 -13.42 19.84 15.18
N ASP A 16 -14.00 20.06 16.35
CA ASP A 16 -14.35 19.00 17.31
C ASP A 16 -13.19 18.03 17.63
N SER A 17 -11.95 18.57 17.75
CA SER A 17 -10.69 17.80 17.91
C SER A 17 -10.28 16.94 16.70
N CYS A 18 -10.91 17.12 15.55
CA CYS A 18 -10.53 16.51 14.29
C CYS A 18 -9.72 17.52 13.44
N PRO A 19 -8.50 17.18 13.03
CA PRO A 19 -7.74 17.99 12.08
C PRO A 19 -8.34 17.85 10.67
N VAL A 20 -8.58 18.98 10.01
CA VAL A 20 -9.11 19.05 8.65
C VAL A 20 -8.15 19.85 7.76
N THR A 21 -7.83 19.31 6.58
CA THR A 21 -6.99 19.96 5.57
C THR A 21 -7.78 20.23 4.30
N PHE A 22 -7.51 21.35 3.63
CA PHE A 22 -8.20 21.73 2.39
C PHE A 22 -7.24 21.66 1.21
N TRP A 23 -7.67 20.99 0.15
CA TRP A 23 -6.86 20.74 -1.05
C TRP A 23 -7.49 21.40 -2.26
N GLU A 24 -6.66 21.89 -3.18
CA GLU A 24 -7.10 22.41 -4.46
C GLU A 24 -7.84 21.30 -5.23
N GLU A 25 -9.07 21.59 -5.67
CA GLU A 25 -9.83 20.68 -6.51
C GLU A 25 -9.09 20.46 -7.83
N LEU A 26 -8.94 19.19 -8.21
CA LEU A 26 -8.28 18.85 -9.45
C LEU A 26 -9.20 19.13 -10.65
N PRO A 27 -8.65 19.59 -11.78
CA PRO A 27 -9.41 19.64 -13.02
C PRO A 27 -9.83 18.23 -13.45
N PRO A 28 -10.70 18.08 -14.48
CA PRO A 28 -11.12 16.77 -14.98
C PRO A 28 -9.92 15.82 -15.16
N HIS A 29 -10.03 14.62 -14.59
CA HIS A 29 -8.93 13.67 -14.48
C HIS A 29 -9.43 12.23 -14.48
N GLU A 30 -8.48 11.32 -14.70
CA GLU A 30 -8.68 9.87 -14.63
C GLU A 30 -7.65 9.25 -13.69
N HIS A 31 -7.92 8.06 -13.17
CA HIS A 31 -6.89 7.28 -12.47
C HIS A 31 -5.72 6.94 -13.40
N GLY A 32 -4.55 6.74 -12.81
CA GLY A 32 -3.36 6.32 -13.52
C GLY A 32 -3.47 4.89 -14.06
N THR A 33 -2.52 4.52 -14.92
CA THR A 33 -2.27 3.11 -15.27
C THR A 33 -1.13 2.55 -14.42
N THR A 34 -0.93 1.24 -14.45
CA THR A 34 0.23 0.60 -13.83
C THR A 34 1.56 1.18 -14.37
N THR A 35 1.65 1.48 -15.67
CA THR A 35 2.81 2.15 -16.28
C THR A 35 3.00 3.57 -15.76
N ASP A 36 1.93 4.33 -15.55
CA ASP A 36 2.04 5.67 -14.96
C ASP A 36 2.60 5.62 -13.53
N VAL A 37 2.22 4.58 -12.75
CA VAL A 37 2.79 4.34 -11.41
C VAL A 37 4.29 4.06 -11.51
N ALA A 38 4.74 3.17 -12.41
CA ALA A 38 6.17 2.88 -12.61
C ALA A 38 6.98 4.16 -12.91
N GLN A 39 6.50 4.96 -13.86
CA GLN A 39 7.17 6.20 -14.26
C GLN A 39 7.22 7.20 -13.12
N LEU A 40 6.16 7.29 -12.33
CA LEU A 40 6.12 8.20 -11.20
C LEU A 40 7.03 7.75 -10.06
N LEU A 41 7.04 6.45 -9.74
CA LEU A 41 7.93 5.90 -8.72
C LEU A 41 9.41 6.09 -9.11
N LEU A 42 9.75 5.91 -10.39
CA LEU A 42 11.10 6.20 -10.88
C LEU A 42 11.49 7.67 -10.65
N GLN A 43 10.58 8.61 -10.92
CA GLN A 43 10.82 10.03 -10.65
C GLN A 43 10.91 10.33 -9.14
N LEU A 44 10.06 9.71 -8.33
CA LEU A 44 10.02 9.90 -6.89
C LEU A 44 11.30 9.39 -6.22
N HIS A 45 11.69 8.15 -6.51
CA HIS A 45 12.82 7.47 -5.88
C HIS A 45 14.19 8.04 -6.29
N THR A 46 14.23 8.87 -7.34
CA THR A 46 15.45 9.57 -7.79
C THR A 46 15.58 10.99 -7.23
N LEU A 47 14.58 11.49 -6.49
CA LEU A 47 14.70 12.78 -5.83
C LEU A 47 15.78 12.74 -4.74
N PRO A 48 16.46 13.88 -4.49
CA PRO A 48 17.26 14.02 -3.29
C PRO A 48 16.39 13.91 -2.04
N ALA A 49 16.97 13.39 -0.96
CA ALA A 49 16.32 13.46 0.35
C ALA A 49 16.06 14.93 0.71
N PRO A 50 14.87 15.27 1.26
CA PRO A 50 14.59 16.64 1.68
C PRO A 50 15.46 17.05 2.86
N ASP A 51 15.54 18.36 3.08
CA ASP A 51 16.25 19.00 4.19
C ASP A 51 15.45 19.02 5.51
N PHE A 52 14.22 18.50 5.50
CA PHE A 52 13.37 18.32 6.67
C PHE A 52 13.13 16.83 6.96
N ASP A 53 12.73 16.52 8.20
CA ASP A 53 12.43 15.16 8.62
C ASP A 53 11.09 14.67 8.03
N LEU A 54 11.17 13.66 7.15
CA LEU A 54 9.99 12.97 6.59
C LEU A 54 9.42 11.92 7.55
N GLY A 55 10.16 11.53 8.58
CA GLY A 55 9.92 10.28 9.30
C GLY A 55 10.26 9.05 8.44
N HIS A 56 10.26 7.88 9.09
CA HIS A 56 10.58 6.61 8.47
C HIS A 56 9.34 5.76 8.23
N LEU A 57 9.38 4.95 7.18
CA LEU A 57 8.34 3.99 6.84
C LEU A 57 8.07 3.04 8.02
N ARG A 58 6.80 2.93 8.40
CA ARG A 58 6.30 2.00 9.44
C ARG A 58 5.27 1.05 8.82
N PRO A 59 5.68 -0.10 8.25
CA PRO A 59 4.79 -0.98 7.49
C PRO A 59 3.69 -1.62 8.36
N PHE A 60 3.93 -1.79 9.66
CA PHE A 60 3.03 -2.47 10.59
C PHE A 60 2.13 -1.52 11.40
N VAL A 61 2.16 -0.22 11.12
CA VAL A 61 1.32 0.75 11.83
C VAL A 61 -0.17 0.38 11.69
N ARG A 62 -0.90 0.44 12.80
CA ARG A 62 -2.34 0.10 12.96
C ARG A 62 -2.72 -1.38 12.78
N ILE A 63 -1.76 -2.30 12.60
CA ILE A 63 -2.08 -3.73 12.46
C ILE A 63 -2.73 -4.28 13.74
N SER A 64 -2.15 -4.01 14.91
CA SER A 64 -2.71 -4.46 16.18
C SER A 64 -4.11 -3.91 16.44
N GLU A 65 -4.33 -2.61 16.22
CA GLU A 65 -5.66 -1.97 16.33
C GLU A 65 -6.71 -2.62 15.42
N ARG A 66 -6.31 -2.98 14.18
CA ARG A 66 -7.19 -3.66 13.23
C ARG A 66 -7.55 -5.08 13.67
N LEU A 67 -6.61 -5.79 14.27
CA LEU A 67 -6.82 -7.13 14.81
C LEU A 67 -7.74 -7.11 16.02
N GLU A 68 -7.61 -6.13 16.91
CA GLU A 68 -8.53 -5.92 18.03
C GLU A 68 -9.96 -5.63 17.54
N ALA A 69 -10.10 -4.91 16.42
CA ALA A 69 -11.38 -4.59 15.80
C ALA A 69 -11.98 -5.74 14.95
N ALA A 70 -11.27 -6.85 14.73
CA ALA A 70 -11.65 -7.92 13.81
C ALA A 70 -12.76 -8.86 14.34
N ALA A 71 -13.86 -8.29 14.81
CA ALA A 71 -14.92 -8.99 15.54
C ALA A 71 -15.67 -10.08 14.73
N THR A 72 -15.55 -10.08 13.40
CA THR A 72 -16.20 -11.07 12.52
C THR A 72 -15.37 -12.34 12.31
N LEU A 73 -14.10 -12.36 12.73
CA LEU A 73 -13.22 -13.51 12.62
C LEU A 73 -13.26 -14.35 13.91
N ASP A 74 -12.98 -15.65 13.80
CA ASP A 74 -12.83 -16.47 14.99
C ASP A 74 -11.52 -16.15 15.74
N ARG A 75 -11.49 -16.49 17.03
CA ARG A 75 -10.33 -16.20 17.90
C ARG A 75 -9.05 -16.91 17.46
N ALA A 76 -9.15 -18.09 16.85
CA ALA A 76 -7.98 -18.86 16.43
C ALA A 76 -7.31 -18.23 15.20
N ASP A 77 -8.10 -17.67 14.30
CA ASP A 77 -7.65 -16.92 13.13
C ASP A 77 -7.08 -15.56 13.53
N VAL A 78 -7.70 -14.83 14.47
CA VAL A 78 -7.11 -13.58 15.02
C VAL A 78 -5.79 -13.86 15.74
N SER A 79 -5.72 -14.90 16.58
CA SER A 79 -4.47 -15.29 17.26
C SER A 79 -3.37 -15.69 16.29
N TRP A 80 -3.72 -16.35 15.19
CA TRP A 80 -2.76 -16.71 14.15
C TRP A 80 -2.24 -15.48 13.41
N LEU A 81 -3.11 -14.51 13.08
CA LEU A 81 -2.70 -13.25 12.46
C LEU A 81 -1.77 -12.42 13.38
N HIS A 82 -1.96 -12.46 14.70
CA HIS A 82 -1.01 -11.86 15.64
C HIS A 82 0.37 -12.53 15.57
N GLY A 83 0.43 -13.86 15.49
CA GLY A 83 1.68 -14.58 15.30
C GLY A 83 2.37 -14.19 13.98
N LEU A 84 1.62 -14.19 12.88
CA LEU A 84 2.12 -13.76 11.56
C LEU A 84 2.63 -12.31 11.58
N HIS A 85 1.93 -11.42 12.29
CA HIS A 85 2.36 -10.03 12.47
C HIS A 85 3.73 -9.95 13.16
N GLN A 86 3.92 -10.66 14.27
CA GLN A 86 5.19 -10.69 15.00
C GLN A 86 6.32 -11.29 14.16
N GLU A 87 6.05 -12.37 13.44
CA GLU A 87 7.02 -13.01 12.53
C GLU A 87 7.47 -12.05 11.43
N LEU A 88 6.53 -11.35 10.79
CA LEU A 88 6.83 -10.38 9.73
C LEU A 88 7.54 -9.13 10.26
N GLU A 89 7.21 -8.67 11.46
CA GLU A 89 7.89 -7.54 12.10
C GLU A 89 9.36 -7.86 12.41
N ALA A 90 9.63 -9.06 12.94
CA ALA A 90 10.99 -9.55 13.14
C ALA A 90 11.73 -9.71 11.80
N ALA A 91 11.11 -10.37 10.82
CA ALA A 91 11.70 -10.56 9.50
C ALA A 91 11.97 -9.24 8.76
N TRP A 92 11.13 -8.22 8.97
CA TRP A 92 11.37 -6.88 8.43
C TRP A 92 12.64 -6.26 9.01
N ALA A 93 12.89 -6.39 10.31
CA ALA A 93 14.08 -5.85 10.95
C ALA A 93 15.37 -6.50 10.40
N ASP A 94 15.33 -7.81 10.16
CA ASP A 94 16.46 -8.62 9.69
C ASP A 94 16.50 -8.84 8.18
N ARG A 95 15.70 -8.09 7.41
CA ARG A 95 15.55 -8.27 5.96
C ARG A 95 16.90 -8.09 5.23
N PRO A 96 17.11 -8.78 4.08
CA PRO A 96 18.27 -8.56 3.23
C PRO A 96 18.45 -7.08 2.86
N ALA A 97 19.68 -6.67 2.55
CA ALA A 97 19.91 -5.33 2.04
C ALA A 97 19.19 -5.13 0.69
N GLY A 98 18.45 -4.03 0.57
CA GLY A 98 17.84 -3.58 -0.68
C GLY A 98 18.60 -2.39 -1.27
N ARG A 99 17.92 -1.67 -2.15
CA ARG A 99 18.36 -0.35 -2.63
C ARG A 99 18.39 0.64 -1.48
N ARG A 100 19.14 1.74 -1.68
CA ARG A 100 19.24 2.81 -0.69
C ARG A 100 17.87 3.45 -0.46
N ASP A 101 17.57 3.73 0.81
CA ASP A 101 16.36 4.43 1.20
C ASP A 101 16.22 5.77 0.47
N CYS A 102 14.99 6.07 0.06
CA CYS A 102 14.58 7.28 -0.62
C CYS A 102 13.19 7.71 -0.13
N ALA A 103 12.69 8.85 -0.62
CA ALA A 103 11.29 9.18 -0.40
C ALA A 103 10.42 8.11 -1.07
N VAL A 104 9.48 7.54 -0.33
CA VAL A 104 8.48 6.58 -0.81
C VAL A 104 7.09 7.14 -0.58
N HIS A 105 6.17 6.83 -1.49
CA HIS A 105 4.76 7.17 -1.34
C HIS A 105 4.14 6.41 -0.16
N GLY A 106 4.54 5.15 0.04
CA GLY A 106 4.02 4.29 1.08
C GLY A 106 2.71 3.59 0.70
N ASP A 107 2.01 4.04 -0.34
CA ASP A 107 0.80 3.41 -0.90
C ASP A 107 0.60 3.71 -2.38
N ALA A 108 1.64 3.49 -3.19
CA ALA A 108 1.60 3.75 -4.61
C ALA A 108 0.77 2.70 -5.38
N TRP A 109 -0.41 3.10 -5.84
CA TRP A 109 -1.23 2.32 -6.76
C TRP A 109 -2.01 3.27 -7.70
N PRO A 110 -2.58 2.76 -8.81
CA PRO A 110 -3.28 3.59 -9.79
C PRO A 110 -4.36 4.53 -9.25
N GLY A 111 -5.00 4.19 -8.12
CA GLY A 111 -6.01 5.06 -7.49
C GLY A 111 -5.44 6.31 -6.85
N ASN A 112 -4.23 6.25 -6.30
CA ASN A 112 -3.53 7.37 -5.66
C ASN A 112 -2.69 8.20 -6.66
N LEU A 113 -2.84 7.89 -7.94
CA LEU A 113 -2.25 8.60 -9.06
C LEU A 113 -3.34 9.04 -10.01
N VAL A 114 -3.33 10.30 -10.41
CA VAL A 114 -4.30 10.81 -11.38
C VAL A 114 -3.61 11.44 -12.58
N ARG A 115 -4.20 11.24 -13.76
CA ARG A 115 -3.84 11.85 -15.03
C ARG A 115 -4.83 12.96 -15.33
N LEU A 116 -4.34 14.18 -15.54
CA LEU A 116 -5.20 15.31 -15.86
C LEU A 116 -5.59 15.27 -17.34
N ILE A 117 -6.86 15.55 -17.65
CA ILE A 117 -7.31 15.75 -19.03
C ILE A 117 -6.66 17.04 -19.53
N GLY A 118 -5.83 16.93 -20.58
CA GLY A 118 -4.98 18.02 -21.07
C GLY A 118 -3.49 17.87 -20.72
N GLY A 119 -3.13 16.83 -19.97
CA GLY A 119 -1.73 16.43 -19.73
C GLY A 119 -1.23 16.69 -18.31
N GLY A 120 -0.25 15.88 -17.90
CA GLY A 120 0.32 15.90 -16.56
C GLY A 120 -0.30 14.87 -15.62
N ARG A 121 0.38 14.67 -14.49
CA ARG A 121 0.02 13.68 -13.46
C ARG A 121 0.06 14.33 -12.09
N ARG A 122 -0.69 13.80 -11.12
CA ARG A 122 -0.61 14.19 -9.71
C ARG A 122 -0.60 12.95 -8.83
N ILE A 123 0.27 12.94 -7.82
CA ILE A 123 0.11 12.06 -6.66
C ILE A 123 -0.83 12.66 -5.64
N MET A 124 -1.57 11.80 -4.95
CA MET A 124 -2.43 12.14 -3.83
C MET A 124 -2.26 11.11 -2.71
N ASP A 125 -3.01 11.27 -1.63
CA ASP A 125 -2.98 10.34 -0.49
C ASP A 125 -1.58 10.18 0.14
N LEU A 126 -1.01 11.31 0.56
CA LEU A 126 0.36 11.40 1.06
C LEU A 126 0.51 11.07 2.55
N GLU A 127 -0.52 10.52 3.21
CA GLU A 127 -0.48 10.22 4.65
C GLU A 127 0.59 9.16 5.03
N ARG A 128 1.07 8.37 4.05
CA ARG A 128 2.13 7.36 4.23
C ARG A 128 3.48 7.77 3.63
N PHE A 129 3.56 8.98 3.09
CA PHE A 129 4.76 9.48 2.47
C PHE A 129 5.87 9.58 3.52
N SER A 130 7.00 8.93 3.27
CA SER A 130 8.06 8.75 4.29
C SER A 130 9.40 8.41 3.64
N LEU A 131 10.47 8.34 4.44
CA LEU A 131 11.74 7.77 4.03
C LEU A 131 11.72 6.24 4.21
N GLY A 132 12.15 5.49 3.20
CA GLY A 132 12.25 4.03 3.30
C GLY A 132 12.75 3.35 2.02
N PRO A 133 12.75 2.01 2.01
CA PRO A 133 13.23 1.24 0.86
C PRO A 133 12.25 1.40 -0.32
N PRO A 134 12.72 1.75 -1.54
CA PRO A 134 11.86 1.88 -2.71
C PRO A 134 11.10 0.59 -3.04
N GLU A 135 11.64 -0.56 -2.65
CA GLU A 135 11.00 -1.87 -2.76
C GLU A 135 9.60 -1.89 -2.14
N TRP A 136 9.34 -1.11 -1.09
CA TRP A 136 8.02 -1.05 -0.45
C TRP A 136 6.91 -0.54 -1.38
N ASP A 137 7.22 0.42 -2.25
CA ASP A 137 6.29 0.93 -3.23
C ASP A 137 6.14 -0.04 -4.41
N LEU A 138 7.23 -0.69 -4.83
CA LEU A 138 7.20 -1.67 -5.92
C LEU A 138 6.41 -2.93 -5.56
N VAL A 139 6.53 -3.39 -4.32
CA VAL A 139 5.81 -4.57 -3.83
C VAL A 139 4.29 -4.36 -3.90
N SER A 140 3.77 -3.13 -3.81
CA SER A 140 2.33 -2.87 -4.01
C SER A 140 1.83 -3.38 -5.35
N THR A 141 2.54 -3.07 -6.44
CA THR A 141 2.19 -3.56 -7.78
C THR A 141 2.43 -5.06 -7.91
N ALA A 142 3.53 -5.57 -7.33
CA ALA A 142 3.81 -7.01 -7.34
C ALA A 142 2.73 -7.82 -6.61
N VAL A 143 2.25 -7.38 -5.45
CA VAL A 143 1.14 -8.03 -4.72
C VAL A 143 -0.16 -7.95 -5.51
N ARG A 144 -0.42 -6.83 -6.20
CA ARG A 144 -1.58 -6.73 -7.09
C ARG A 144 -1.51 -7.72 -8.25
N ALA A 145 -0.32 -8.01 -8.76
CA ALA A 145 -0.13 -9.00 -9.82
C ALA A 145 -0.15 -10.44 -9.30
N LYS A 146 0.67 -10.73 -8.29
CA LYS A 146 0.96 -12.09 -7.82
C LYS A 146 -0.05 -12.58 -6.79
N THR A 147 -0.67 -11.71 -5.99
CA THR A 147 -1.60 -12.12 -4.92
C THR A 147 -3.05 -11.85 -5.29
N THR A 148 -3.37 -10.62 -5.70
CA THR A 148 -4.77 -10.22 -5.88
C THR A 148 -5.27 -10.39 -7.30
N GLY A 149 -4.40 -10.64 -8.28
CA GLY A 149 -4.77 -10.73 -9.70
C GLY A 149 -5.34 -9.43 -10.31
N ALA A 150 -5.19 -8.29 -9.62
CA ALA A 150 -5.70 -6.99 -10.07
C ALA A 150 -4.78 -6.30 -11.10
N VAL A 151 -3.61 -6.89 -11.36
CA VAL A 151 -2.66 -6.50 -12.40
C VAL A 151 -2.32 -7.77 -13.17
N THR A 152 -2.41 -7.71 -14.50
CA THR A 152 -2.07 -8.84 -15.37
C THR A 152 -0.56 -9.06 -15.41
N ALA A 153 -0.12 -10.25 -15.84
CA ALA A 153 1.31 -10.53 -16.02
C ALA A 153 1.98 -9.52 -16.99
N THR A 154 1.34 -9.24 -18.13
CA THR A 154 1.87 -8.28 -19.11
C THR A 154 1.97 -6.84 -18.57
N GLU A 155 0.99 -6.39 -17.77
CA GLU A 155 1.07 -5.09 -17.10
C GLU A 155 2.19 -5.05 -16.06
N TYR A 156 2.41 -6.16 -15.35
CA TYR A 156 3.51 -6.29 -14.39
C TYR A 156 4.88 -6.28 -15.09
N ASP A 157 5.03 -7.02 -16.18
CA ASP A 157 6.27 -7.03 -16.97
C ASP A 157 6.57 -5.62 -17.49
N THR A 158 5.55 -4.92 -18.03
CA THR A 158 5.68 -3.53 -18.47
C THR A 158 6.06 -2.59 -17.30
N PHE A 159 5.52 -2.82 -16.10
CA PHE A 159 5.88 -2.06 -14.91
C PHE A 159 7.37 -2.24 -14.56
N CYS A 160 7.84 -3.49 -14.53
CA CYS A 160 9.23 -3.83 -14.24
C CYS A 160 10.18 -3.24 -15.30
N GLU A 161 9.84 -3.34 -16.59
CA GLU A 161 10.61 -2.75 -17.69
C GLU A 161 10.68 -1.21 -17.56
N THR A 162 9.55 -0.58 -17.25
CA THR A 162 9.44 0.88 -17.16
C THR A 162 10.20 1.43 -15.95
N TYR A 163 10.13 0.76 -14.81
CA TYR A 163 10.87 1.15 -13.60
C TYR A 163 12.35 0.72 -13.67
N GLY A 164 12.66 -0.37 -14.38
CA GLY A 164 14.00 -0.94 -14.53
C GLY A 164 14.41 -1.90 -13.41
N TYR A 165 13.44 -2.49 -12.70
CA TYR A 165 13.71 -3.42 -11.60
C TYR A 165 12.48 -4.28 -11.28
N ASP A 166 12.65 -5.60 -11.28
CA ASP A 166 11.65 -6.53 -10.75
C ASP A 166 11.93 -6.80 -9.27
N VAL A 167 11.06 -6.29 -8.39
CA VAL A 167 11.19 -6.48 -6.94
C VAL A 167 11.03 -7.94 -6.53
N THR A 168 10.39 -8.79 -7.35
CA THR A 168 10.17 -10.21 -7.01
C THR A 168 11.44 -11.05 -7.11
N GLU A 169 12.47 -10.56 -7.80
CA GLU A 169 13.79 -11.22 -7.89
C GLU A 169 14.67 -10.95 -6.66
N TRP A 170 14.25 -10.04 -5.78
CA TRP A 170 14.99 -9.72 -4.55
C TRP A 170 14.62 -10.64 -3.40
N ASP A 171 15.62 -11.13 -2.67
CA ASP A 171 15.45 -12.07 -1.55
C ASP A 171 14.50 -11.55 -0.45
N GLY A 172 14.40 -10.23 -0.28
CA GLY A 172 13.50 -9.60 0.70
C GLY A 172 12.04 -9.48 0.23
N TYR A 173 11.71 -9.83 -1.02
CA TYR A 173 10.37 -9.68 -1.59
C TYR A 173 9.28 -10.33 -0.74
N GLY A 174 9.50 -11.59 -0.32
CA GLY A 174 8.50 -12.36 0.43
C GLY A 174 8.10 -11.70 1.74
N ILE A 175 9.05 -11.01 2.39
CA ILE A 175 8.82 -10.29 3.66
C ILE A 175 7.91 -9.08 3.41
N LEU A 176 8.25 -8.25 2.41
CA LEU A 176 7.47 -7.07 2.05
C LEU A 176 6.09 -7.44 1.53
N ALA A 177 5.99 -8.48 0.70
CA ALA A 177 4.74 -9.00 0.17
C ALA A 177 3.86 -9.51 1.31
N GLY A 178 4.42 -10.29 2.24
CA GLY A 178 3.70 -10.75 3.44
C GLY A 178 3.18 -9.59 4.29
N ALA A 179 3.99 -8.54 4.49
CA ALA A 179 3.55 -7.35 5.21
C ALA A 179 2.39 -6.62 4.49
N ARG A 180 2.46 -6.47 3.16
CA ARG A 180 1.36 -5.89 2.35
C ARG A 180 0.10 -6.76 2.42
N GLU A 181 0.24 -8.07 2.27
CA GLU A 181 -0.85 -9.04 2.39
C GLU A 181 -1.53 -8.95 3.76
N LEU A 182 -0.75 -8.95 4.84
CA LEU A 182 -1.25 -8.79 6.21
C LEU A 182 -2.01 -7.46 6.38
N ARG A 183 -1.50 -6.35 5.83
CA ARG A 183 -2.22 -5.07 5.84
C ARG A 183 -3.58 -5.16 5.14
N MET A 184 -3.65 -5.85 4.00
CA MET A 184 -4.90 -6.03 3.26
C MET A 184 -5.89 -6.93 3.98
N VAL A 185 -5.42 -7.99 4.64
CA VAL A 185 -6.28 -8.91 5.42
C VAL A 185 -6.82 -8.23 6.67
N THR A 186 -5.96 -7.55 7.43
CA THR A 186 -6.38 -6.84 8.65
C THR A 186 -7.29 -5.66 8.35
N TYR A 187 -7.07 -4.95 7.24
CA TYR A 187 -8.02 -3.93 6.77
C TYR A 187 -9.39 -4.54 6.46
N ALA A 188 -9.44 -5.68 5.77
CA ALA A 188 -10.70 -6.37 5.48
C ALA A 188 -11.43 -6.81 6.76
N ALA A 189 -10.69 -7.33 7.73
CA ALA A 189 -11.23 -7.77 9.01
C ALA A 189 -11.82 -6.60 9.81
N GLN A 190 -11.11 -5.47 9.88
CA GLN A 190 -11.63 -4.24 10.49
C GLN A 190 -12.87 -3.72 9.75
N HIS A 191 -12.83 -3.65 8.41
CA HIS A 191 -13.94 -3.15 7.61
C HIS A 191 -15.21 -4.01 7.78
N ALA A 192 -15.05 -5.33 7.86
CA ALA A 192 -16.15 -6.26 8.07
C ALA A 192 -16.85 -6.09 9.42
N ALA A 193 -16.15 -5.59 10.45
CA ALA A 193 -16.74 -5.33 11.76
C ALA A 193 -17.82 -4.24 11.72
N SER A 194 -17.64 -3.19 10.90
CA SER A 194 -18.65 -2.16 10.64
C SER A 194 -19.57 -2.48 9.45
N HIS A 195 -19.18 -3.42 8.58
CA HIS A 195 -19.93 -3.79 7.37
C HIS A 195 -20.04 -5.32 7.24
N PRO A 196 -20.99 -5.97 7.96
CA PRO A 196 -21.06 -7.43 8.04
C PRO A 196 -21.18 -8.17 6.70
N GLY A 197 -21.65 -7.50 5.64
CA GLY A 197 -21.67 -8.06 4.27
C GLY A 197 -20.28 -8.39 3.70
N TRP A 198 -19.19 -7.94 4.33
CA TRP A 198 -17.82 -8.26 3.95
C TRP A 198 -17.18 -9.37 4.79
N ALA A 199 -17.88 -9.94 5.77
CA ALA A 199 -17.34 -10.97 6.67
C ALA A 199 -16.79 -12.19 5.90
N GLU A 200 -17.50 -12.66 4.87
CA GLU A 200 -17.04 -13.77 4.03
C GLU A 200 -15.74 -13.44 3.29
N GLN A 201 -15.60 -12.21 2.80
CA GLN A 201 -14.37 -11.77 2.13
C GLN A 201 -13.22 -11.62 3.12
N ALA A 202 -13.47 -11.12 4.34
CA ALA A 202 -12.47 -11.08 5.39
C ALA A 202 -11.96 -12.49 5.73
N GLN A 203 -12.88 -13.44 5.96
CA GLN A 203 -12.53 -14.84 6.24
C GLN A 203 -11.79 -15.49 5.07
N HIS A 204 -12.25 -15.25 3.83
CA HIS A 204 -11.61 -15.79 2.64
C HIS A 204 -10.14 -15.36 2.52
N ARG A 205 -9.83 -14.09 2.82
CA ARG A 205 -8.44 -13.59 2.81
C ARG A 205 -7.57 -14.25 3.88
N VAL A 206 -8.12 -14.50 5.06
CA VAL A 206 -7.41 -15.26 6.11
C VAL A 206 -7.15 -16.69 5.63
N ASP A 207 -8.16 -17.37 5.10
CA ASP A 207 -8.02 -18.73 4.58
C ASP A 207 -6.94 -18.82 3.49
N CYS A 208 -6.83 -17.81 2.63
CA CYS A 208 -5.76 -17.69 1.64
C CYS A 208 -4.37 -17.67 2.28
N LEU A 209 -4.12 -16.76 3.25
CA LEU A 209 -2.82 -16.68 3.92
C LEU A 209 -2.48 -17.96 4.69
N ARG A 210 -3.50 -18.66 5.19
CA ARG A 210 -3.35 -19.93 5.91
C ARG A 210 -3.15 -21.14 4.99
N GLY A 211 -3.07 -20.95 3.67
CA GLY A 211 -2.92 -22.03 2.69
C GLY A 211 -4.17 -22.91 2.54
N ARG A 212 -5.33 -22.48 3.07
CA ARG A 212 -6.62 -23.19 2.93
C ARG A 212 -7.27 -22.95 1.56
N ARG A 213 -6.71 -22.06 0.72
CA ARG A 213 -7.24 -21.67 -0.60
C ARG A 213 -6.19 -21.74 -1.71
N GLY A 214 -5.77 -22.93 -2.11
CA GLY A 214 -5.02 -23.15 -3.37
C GLY A 214 -3.81 -22.22 -3.62
N PRO A 215 -3.26 -22.23 -4.85
CA PRO A 215 -2.19 -21.32 -5.22
C PRO A 215 -2.71 -19.90 -5.50
N ARG A 216 -1.81 -18.93 -5.38
CA ARG A 216 -2.00 -17.55 -5.84
C ARG A 216 -2.08 -17.49 -7.40
N PRO A 217 -2.68 -16.43 -8.01
CA PRO A 217 -3.38 -15.32 -7.36
C PRO A 217 -4.78 -15.73 -6.87
N TRP A 218 -5.18 -15.18 -5.73
CA TRP A 218 -6.47 -15.50 -5.09
C TRP A 218 -7.63 -14.62 -5.54
N ASN A 219 -7.38 -13.59 -6.35
CA ASN A 219 -8.43 -12.73 -6.93
C ASN A 219 -9.33 -12.06 -5.87
N TRP A 220 -8.73 -11.50 -4.82
CA TRP A 220 -9.46 -10.82 -3.76
C TRP A 220 -10.28 -9.64 -4.29
N LYS A 221 -11.57 -9.59 -3.93
CA LYS A 221 -12.44 -8.45 -4.24
C LYS A 221 -11.94 -7.21 -3.50
N GLY A 222 -11.80 -6.08 -4.21
CA GLY A 222 -11.42 -4.79 -3.62
C GLY A 222 -12.44 -4.33 -2.59
N ILE A 223 -11.95 -3.83 -1.44
CA ILE A 223 -12.77 -3.18 -0.41
C ILE A 223 -12.50 -1.70 -0.56
N LEU A 224 -13.53 -0.96 -1.00
CA LEU A 224 -13.52 0.50 -1.12
C LEU A 224 -13.88 1.10 0.25
#